data_AF-A0A093HAI5-F1
#
_entry.id   AF-A0A093HAI5-F1
#
_cell.length_a   1.000
_cell.length_b   1.000
_cell.length_c   1.000
_cell.angle_alpha   90.00
_cell.angle_beta   90.00
_cell.angle_gamma   90.00
#
_symmetry.space_group_name_H-M   'P 1'
#
loop_
_entity.id
_entity.type
_entity.pdbx_description
1 polymer ?
#
loop_
_entity_poly.entity_id
_entity_poly.type
_entity_poly.pdbx_seq_one_letter_code
_entity_poly.pdbx_strand_id
1 'polypeptide(L)'
;FKGRCCFHRSRAGEAMACSESVDKLLANKDGLAAFRTFLKSEFSEENVDFWLACEDFKKTRSSTKMAAKAQKIYSEFIQANAPKEINIDFHTKNDISQNISEPTLSCFDD
;
A
#
# COMPACT_ATOMS: atom_id res chain seq x y z
N PHE A 1 9.07 -25.06 22.80
CA PHE A 1 8.82 -23.62 22.95
C PHE A 1 10.13 -22.84 23.02
N LYS A 2 10.17 -21.67 22.37
CA LYS A 2 11.28 -20.69 22.25
C LYS A 2 12.45 -21.05 21.31
N GLY A 3 12.25 -20.72 20.02
CA GLY A 3 13.34 -20.43 19.08
C GLY A 3 13.59 -18.92 19.05
N ARG A 4 14.87 -18.55 19.15
CA ARG A 4 15.41 -17.20 19.36
C ARG A 4 15.14 -16.25 18.19
N CYS A 5 14.48 -15.12 18.47
CA CYS A 5 14.63 -13.91 17.65
C CYS A 5 15.96 -13.24 18.02
N CYS A 6 16.96 -13.37 17.16
CA CYS A 6 18.16 -12.55 17.23
C CYS A 6 17.79 -11.14 16.77
N PHE A 7 17.40 -10.28 17.72
CA PHE A 7 17.38 -8.83 17.51
C PHE A 7 18.82 -8.39 17.21
N HIS A 8 19.13 -8.17 15.93
CA HIS A 8 20.29 -7.40 15.57
C HIS A 8 20.02 -5.96 16.03
N ARG A 9 20.84 -5.54 16.98
CA ARG A 9 20.77 -4.28 17.73
C ARG A 9 21.04 -3.11 16.78
N SER A 10 20.00 -2.59 16.13
CA SER A 10 20.06 -1.23 15.58
C SER A 10 19.70 -0.20 16.66
N ARG A 11 20.49 0.85 16.65
CA ARG A 11 20.73 1.86 17.68
C ARG A 11 19.44 2.57 18.10
N ALA A 12 19.21 2.65 19.42
CA ALA A 12 18.01 3.24 20.06
C ALA A 12 17.72 4.73 19.75
N GLY A 13 18.51 5.37 18.88
CA GLY A 13 18.27 6.73 18.40
C GLY A 13 17.34 6.81 17.18
N GLU A 14 17.16 5.72 16.43
CA GLU A 14 16.34 5.73 15.20
C GLU A 14 14.90 5.26 15.45
N ALA A 15 14.66 4.54 16.56
CA ALA A 15 13.32 4.08 16.94
C ALA A 15 12.38 5.23 17.35
N MET A 16 12.90 6.40 17.74
CA MET A 16 12.09 7.56 18.09
C MET A 16 11.58 8.35 16.87
N ALA A 17 12.15 8.15 15.67
CA ALA A 17 11.70 8.85 14.46
C ALA A 17 10.48 8.20 13.78
N CYS A 18 10.11 6.97 14.18
CA CYS A 18 8.93 6.28 13.64
C CYS A 18 7.59 6.91 14.07
N SER A 19 7.60 7.91 14.95
CA SER A 19 6.40 8.55 15.50
C SER A 19 6.11 9.94 14.92
N GLU A 20 6.86 10.41 13.92
CA GLU A 20 6.68 11.77 13.41
C GLU A 20 5.72 11.88 12.21
N SER A 21 5.59 10.86 11.36
CA SER A 21 4.56 10.75 10.30
C SER A 21 4.58 9.34 9.70
N VAL A 22 3.42 8.81 9.29
CA VAL A 22 3.35 7.54 8.55
C VAL A 22 4.18 7.61 7.26
N ASP A 23 4.21 8.75 6.58
CA ASP A 23 5.02 8.95 5.37
C ASP A 23 6.52 8.76 5.61
N LYS A 24 7.04 9.24 6.75
CA LYS A 24 8.45 9.07 7.12
C LYS A 24 8.77 7.60 7.43
N LEU A 25 7.83 6.90 8.07
CA LEU A 25 7.95 5.46 8.34
C LEU A 25 7.98 4.65 7.03
N LEU A 26 7.11 4.98 6.07
CA LEU A 26 7.01 4.30 4.78
C LEU A 26 8.19 4.64 3.84
N ALA A 27 8.81 5.80 3.99
CA ALA A 27 10.01 6.18 3.24
C ALA A 27 11.28 5.45 3.71
N ASN A 28 11.35 5.02 4.98
CA ASN A 28 12.46 4.23 5.51
C ASN A 28 12.25 2.73 5.19
N LYS A 29 13.21 2.09 4.52
CA LYS A 29 13.12 0.66 4.16
C LYS A 29 12.94 -0.26 5.37
N ASP A 30 13.66 0.00 6.46
CA ASP A 30 13.59 -0.83 7.67
C ASP A 30 12.29 -0.56 8.43
N GLY A 31 11.86 0.71 8.46
CA GLY A 31 10.56 1.13 9.00
C GLY A 31 9.38 0.48 8.28
N LEU A 32 9.39 0.51 6.95
CA LEU A 32 8.39 -0.14 6.11
C LEU A 32 8.38 -1.66 6.32
N ALA A 33 9.53 -2.32 6.42
CA ALA A 33 9.60 -3.76 6.65
C ALA A 33 9.01 -4.15 8.02
N ALA A 34 9.33 -3.39 9.07
CA ALA A 34 8.76 -3.57 10.40
C ALA A 34 7.24 -3.31 10.39
N PHE A 35 6.80 -2.23 9.74
CA PHE A 35 5.38 -1.87 9.64
C PHE A 35 4.56 -2.91 8.86
N ARG A 36 5.09 -3.41 7.73
CA ARG A 36 4.49 -4.54 7.01
C ARG A 36 4.41 -5.80 7.85
N THR A 37 5.42 -6.09 8.66
CA THR A 37 5.39 -7.26 9.56
C THR A 37 4.32 -7.10 10.64
N PHE A 38 4.17 -5.90 11.18
CA PHE A 38 3.10 -5.56 12.12
C PHE A 38 1.71 -5.68 11.48
N LEU A 39 1.49 -5.11 10.29
CA LEU A 39 0.19 -5.22 9.62
C LEU A 39 -0.16 -6.68 9.25
N LYS A 40 0.85 -7.50 8.89
CA LYS A 40 0.65 -8.94 8.68
C LYS A 40 0.21 -9.70 9.93
N SER A 41 0.66 -9.29 11.13
CA SER A 41 0.17 -9.93 12.36
C SER A 41 -1.27 -9.56 12.67
N GLU A 42 -1.72 -8.41 12.17
CA GLU A 42 -3.09 -7.90 12.30
C GLU A 42 -3.97 -8.20 11.08
N PHE A 43 -3.47 -8.97 10.10
CA PHE A 43 -4.17 -9.28 8.84
C PHE A 43 -4.69 -8.02 8.12
N SER A 44 -3.88 -6.97 8.05
CA SER A 44 -4.24 -5.67 7.48
C SER A 44 -3.16 -5.11 6.54
N GLU A 45 -2.28 -5.97 6.01
CA GLU A 45 -1.17 -5.55 5.15
C GLU A 45 -1.61 -5.06 3.76
N GLU A 46 -2.83 -5.37 3.34
CA GLU A 46 -3.42 -4.91 2.07
C GLU A 46 -3.45 -3.38 1.98
N ASN A 47 -3.64 -2.69 3.11
CA ASN A 47 -3.75 -1.23 3.13
C ASN A 47 -2.42 -0.55 2.75
N VAL A 48 -1.29 -1.04 3.28
CA VAL A 48 0.03 -0.48 2.94
C VAL A 48 0.47 -0.91 1.53
N ASP A 49 0.10 -2.11 1.11
CA ASP A 49 0.39 -2.59 -0.23
C ASP A 49 -0.37 -1.78 -1.30
N PHE A 50 -1.65 -1.46 -1.05
CA PHE A 50 -2.44 -0.58 -1.89
C PHE A 50 -1.84 0.82 -1.97
N TRP A 51 -1.52 1.44 -0.82
CA TRP A 51 -0.91 2.77 -0.80
C TRP A 51 0.38 2.83 -1.62
N LEU A 52 1.26 1.83 -1.47
CA LEU A 52 2.50 1.74 -2.25
C LEU A 52 2.24 1.57 -3.76
N ALA A 53 1.21 0.81 -4.13
CA ALA A 53 0.81 0.64 -5.52
C ALA A 53 0.29 1.96 -6.13
N CYS A 54 -0.49 2.74 -5.37
CA CYS A 54 -0.95 4.07 -5.78
C CYS A 54 0.23 5.05 -5.94
N GLU A 55 1.19 5.05 -5.02
CA GLU A 55 2.39 5.90 -5.11
C GLU A 55 3.28 5.55 -6.31
N ASP A 56 3.34 4.27 -6.70
CA ASP A 56 4.01 3.84 -7.93
C ASP A 56 3.18 4.15 -9.19
N PHE A 57 1.86 4.10 -9.11
CA PHE A 57 0.95 4.48 -10.18
C PHE A 57 1.10 5.96 -10.54
N LYS A 58 1.09 6.86 -9.55
CA LYS A 58 1.26 8.32 -9.74
C LYS A 58 2.56 8.71 -10.44
N LYS A 59 3.61 7.87 -10.36
CA LYS A 59 4.90 8.09 -11.02
C LYS A 59 4.91 7.64 -12.49
N THR A 60 3.85 7.01 -12.96
CA THR A 60 3.78 6.40 -14.31
C THR A 60 3.45 7.44 -15.37
N ARG A 61 4.36 7.62 -16.35
CA ARG A 61 4.21 8.64 -17.42
C ARG A 61 3.64 8.09 -18.73
N SER A 62 3.77 6.79 -18.97
CA SER A 62 3.27 6.15 -20.20
C SER A 62 1.80 5.76 -20.02
N SER A 63 0.94 6.20 -20.94
CA SER A 63 -0.48 5.87 -20.95
C SER A 63 -0.75 4.37 -20.96
N THR A 64 -0.03 3.60 -21.80
CA THR A 64 -0.15 2.14 -21.84
C THR A 64 0.23 1.48 -20.52
N LYS A 65 1.32 1.94 -19.89
CA LYS A 65 1.74 1.42 -18.57
C LYS A 65 0.76 1.84 -17.47
N MET A 66 0.19 3.03 -17.57
CA MET A 66 -0.81 3.54 -16.65
C MET A 66 -2.06 2.67 -16.70
N ALA A 67 -2.61 2.42 -17.89
CA ALA A 67 -3.74 1.51 -18.09
C ALA A 67 -3.47 0.12 -17.50
N ALA A 68 -2.32 -0.48 -17.81
CA ALA A 68 -1.96 -1.80 -17.28
C ALA A 68 -1.84 -1.82 -15.75
N LYS A 69 -1.22 -0.80 -15.14
CA LYS A 69 -1.08 -0.69 -13.68
C LYS A 69 -2.41 -0.42 -13.00
N ALA A 70 -3.25 0.46 -13.55
CA ALA A 70 -4.57 0.74 -13.01
C ALA A 70 -5.41 -0.54 -12.94
N GLN A 71 -5.47 -1.28 -14.06
CA GLN A 71 -6.17 -2.56 -14.12
C GLN A 71 -5.63 -3.57 -13.10
N LYS A 72 -4.30 -3.63 -12.93
CA LYS A 72 -3.69 -4.47 -11.90
C LYS A 72 -4.15 -4.08 -10.49
N ILE A 73 -4.04 -2.80 -10.14
CA ILE A 73 -4.46 -2.28 -8.82
C ILE A 73 -5.94 -2.56 -8.58
N TYR A 74 -6.78 -2.32 -9.59
CA TYR A 74 -8.21 -2.63 -9.51
C TYR A 74 -8.47 -4.10 -9.20
N SER A 75 -7.88 -5.01 -9.96
CA SER A 75 -8.08 -6.45 -9.78
C SER A 75 -7.49 -7.02 -8.47
N GLU A 76 -6.45 -6.38 -7.93
CA GLU A 76 -5.75 -6.87 -6.73
C GLU A 76 -6.38 -6.31 -5.43
N PHE A 77 -6.91 -5.08 -5.46
CA PHE A 77 -7.34 -4.36 -4.26
C PHE A 77 -8.79 -3.84 -4.26
N ILE A 78 -9.40 -3.56 -5.41
CA ILE A 78 -10.69 -2.83 -5.48
C ILE A 78 -11.85 -3.72 -5.91
N GLN A 79 -11.62 -4.62 -6.87
CA GLN A 79 -12.64 -5.50 -7.42
C GLN A 79 -13.30 -6.33 -6.32
N ALA A 80 -14.60 -6.58 -6.42
CA ALA A 80 -15.29 -7.46 -5.47
C ALA A 80 -14.65 -8.86 -5.47
N ASN A 81 -14.32 -9.35 -4.28
CA ASN A 81 -13.59 -10.60 -4.03
C ASN A 81 -12.14 -10.57 -4.55
N ALA A 82 -11.53 -9.40 -4.63
CA ALA A 82 -10.10 -9.29 -4.93
C ALA A 82 -9.26 -9.99 -3.83
N PRO A 83 -8.10 -10.57 -4.18
CA PRO A 83 -7.28 -11.31 -3.23
C PRO A 83 -6.77 -10.47 -2.06
N LYS A 84 -6.69 -9.14 -2.24
CA LYS A 84 -6.32 -8.15 -1.22
C LYS A 84 -7.32 -7.01 -1.16
N GLU A 85 -8.62 -7.33 -1.26
CA GLU A 85 -9.69 -6.32 -1.25
C GLU A 85 -9.57 -5.39 -0.03
N ILE A 86 -9.44 -4.08 -0.28
CA ILE A 86 -9.38 -3.07 0.77
C ILE A 86 -10.78 -2.66 1.21
N ASN A 87 -10.92 -2.25 2.48
CA ASN A 87 -12.20 -1.77 3.01
C ASN A 87 -12.40 -0.28 2.71
N ILE A 88 -12.97 0.02 1.54
CA ILE A 88 -13.36 1.37 1.11
C ILE A 88 -14.88 1.47 0.95
N ASP A 89 -15.41 2.69 1.02
CA ASP A 89 -16.84 2.90 0.88
C ASP A 89 -17.33 2.60 -0.55
N PHE A 90 -18.63 2.32 -0.66
CA PHE A 90 -19.25 1.91 -1.91
C PHE A 90 -19.15 2.97 -3.01
N HIS A 91 -19.22 4.27 -2.65
CA HIS A 91 -19.16 5.34 -3.65
C HIS A 91 -17.78 5.39 -4.29
N THR A 92 -16.72 5.42 -3.46
CA THR A 92 -15.32 5.40 -3.93
C THR A 92 -15.05 4.18 -4.83
N LYS A 93 -15.49 3.00 -4.41
CA LYS A 93 -15.34 1.77 -5.20
C LYS A 93 -16.08 1.83 -6.55
N ASN A 94 -17.29 2.38 -6.56
CA ASN A 94 -18.07 2.53 -7.78
C ASN A 94 -17.41 3.52 -8.75
N ASP A 95 -16.91 4.65 -8.24
CA ASP A 95 -16.27 5.69 -9.04
C ASP A 95 -14.98 5.19 -9.68
N ILE A 96 -14.14 4.47 -8.93
CA ILE A 96 -12.96 3.80 -9.49
C ILE A 96 -13.38 2.81 -10.58
N SER A 97 -14.44 2.02 -10.35
CA SER A 97 -14.91 1.02 -11.32
C SER A 97 -15.39 1.63 -12.65
N GLN A 98 -15.95 2.85 -12.64
CA GLN A 98 -16.35 3.54 -13.87
C GLN A 98 -15.14 4.12 -14.62
N ASN A 99 -14.16 4.65 -13.88
CA ASN A 99 -13.01 5.36 -14.45
C ASN A 99 -11.85 4.44 -14.86
N ILE A 100 -11.85 3.17 -14.47
CA ILE A 100 -10.74 2.25 -14.72
C ILE A 100 -10.51 1.93 -16.21
N SER A 101 -11.51 2.19 -17.06
CA SER A 101 -11.45 2.02 -18.51
C SER A 101 -10.49 3.03 -19.17
N GLU A 102 -10.43 4.26 -18.62
CA GLU A 102 -9.59 5.35 -19.08
C GLU A 102 -8.94 6.05 -17.88
N PRO A 103 -7.96 5.39 -17.23
CA PRO A 103 -7.44 5.84 -15.94
C PRO A 103 -6.60 7.11 -16.10
N THR A 104 -6.82 8.05 -15.19
CA THR A 104 -6.00 9.25 -15.02
C THR A 104 -5.06 9.08 -13.81
N LEU A 105 -4.13 10.01 -13.60
CA LEU A 105 -3.26 9.98 -12.42
C LEU A 105 -4.02 10.09 -11.09
N SER A 106 -5.24 10.62 -11.11
CA SER A 106 -6.12 10.77 -9.95
C SER A 106 -7.09 9.60 -9.76
N CYS A 107 -6.91 8.49 -10.47
CA CYS A 107 -7.82 7.34 -10.42
C CYS A 107 -7.94 6.67 -9.03
N PHE A 108 -7.02 6.96 -8.11
CA PHE A 108 -6.96 6.38 -6.75
C PHE A 108 -6.64 7.45 -5.68
N ASP A 109 -7.09 8.69 -5.89
CA ASP A 109 -6.80 9.82 -4.99
C ASP A 109 -7.87 10.04 -3.89
N ASP A 110 -9.08 9.49 -4.08
CA ASP A 110 -10.20 9.50 -3.12
C ASP A 110 -10.22 8.22 -2.28
#